data_AF-A0A1V5IIA3-F1
#
_entry.id   AF-A0A1V5IIA3-F1
#
_cell.length_a   1.000
_cell.length_b   1.000
_cell.length_c   1.000
_cell.angle_alpha   90.00
_cell.angle_beta   90.00
_cell.angle_gamma   90.00
#
_symmetry.space_group_name_H-M   'P 1'
#
loop_
_entity.id
_entity.type
_entity.pdbx_description
1 polymer ?
#
loop_
_entity_poly.entity_id
_entity_poly.type
_entity_poly.pdbx_seq_one_letter_code
_entity_poly.pdbx_strand_id
1 'polypeptide(L)'
;MSSRKRDQEYVRTTGDRSREELIFATLSLPVETDARVAGLVRVLNDLPCVYTCSSCGGHPDLRDRENPVPEGYFYVQFILEPTEQGFLSLGIIDLAARNVDNENLAVKVLNCTDNPKLVMFHILGKEGIDPDEYAREIRMLCREWGVALEGSMNGKRR
;
A
#
# COMPACT_ATOMS: atom_id res chain seq x y z
N MET A 1 -2.42 13.73 34.66
CA MET A 1 -1.25 13.72 33.74
C MET A 1 -1.73 14.19 32.38
N SER A 2 -1.09 15.23 31.85
CA SER A 2 -1.51 15.99 30.65
C SER A 2 -1.54 15.09 29.41
N SER A 3 -2.72 14.97 28.78
CA SER A 3 -2.79 14.47 27.41
C SER A 3 -2.20 15.54 26.50
N ARG A 4 -1.03 15.25 25.92
CA ARG A 4 -0.54 16.03 24.79
C ARG A 4 -1.49 15.79 23.63
N LYS A 5 -2.53 16.62 23.50
CA LYS A 5 -3.21 16.85 22.23
C LYS A 5 -2.13 17.27 21.25
N ARG A 6 -1.72 16.37 20.35
CA ARG A 6 -1.03 16.80 19.14
C ARG A 6 -2.07 17.57 18.35
N ASP A 7 -1.79 18.83 18.10
CA ASP A 7 -2.43 19.56 17.02
C ASP A 7 -1.91 18.95 15.71
N GLN A 8 -2.40 17.75 15.37
CA GLN A 8 -2.39 17.32 13.98
C GLN A 8 -3.39 18.25 13.29
N GLU A 9 -2.90 19.32 12.68
CA GLU A 9 -3.65 20.02 11.65
C GLU A 9 -3.99 18.99 10.58
N TYR A 10 -5.17 18.39 10.69
CA TYR A 10 -5.83 17.79 9.55
C TYR A 10 -6.02 18.93 8.57
N VAL A 11 -5.11 19.03 7.59
CA VAL A 11 -5.28 19.92 6.45
C VAL A 11 -6.62 19.51 5.83
N ARG A 12 -7.67 20.30 6.09
CA ARG A 12 -8.97 20.11 5.46
C ARG A 12 -8.73 20.28 3.97
N THR A 13 -8.76 19.17 3.25
CA THR A 13 -8.52 19.10 1.81
C THR A 13 -9.70 19.74 1.09
N THR A 14 -9.63 21.05 0.84
CA THR A 14 -10.59 21.76 -0.01
C THR A 14 -10.70 21.05 -1.37
N GLY A 15 -11.92 20.81 -1.86
CA GLY A 15 -12.20 20.03 -3.08
C GLY A 15 -11.58 20.56 -4.38
N ASP A 16 -10.99 21.75 -4.36
CA ASP A 16 -10.39 22.42 -5.52
C ASP A 16 -8.99 21.91 -5.88
N ARG A 17 -8.34 21.11 -5.02
CA ARG A 17 -7.00 20.58 -5.31
C ARG A 17 -7.00 19.68 -6.55
N SER A 18 -5.93 19.76 -7.32
CA SER A 18 -5.66 18.82 -8.41
C SER A 18 -5.35 17.45 -7.84
N ARG A 19 -5.42 16.42 -8.68
CA ARG A 19 -5.10 15.06 -8.25
C ARG A 19 -3.62 14.93 -7.94
N GLU A 20 -2.78 15.56 -8.74
CA GLU A 20 -1.33 15.57 -8.60
C GLU A 20 -0.92 16.21 -7.27
N GLU A 21 -1.60 17.28 -6.85
CA GLU A 21 -1.40 17.91 -5.54
C GLU A 21 -1.78 16.98 -4.39
N LEU A 22 -2.86 16.19 -4.54
CA LEU A 22 -3.27 15.22 -3.52
C LEU A 22 -2.29 14.06 -3.43
N ILE A 23 -1.86 13.50 -4.56
CA ILE A 23 -0.83 12.45 -4.63
C ILE A 23 0.45 12.96 -3.97
N PHE A 24 0.92 14.15 -4.37
CA PHE A 24 2.11 14.75 -3.79
C PHE A 24 1.98 14.97 -2.28
N ALA A 25 0.84 15.48 -1.81
CA ALA A 25 0.60 15.69 -0.38
C ALA A 25 0.61 14.37 0.41
N THR A 26 0.00 13.31 -0.13
CA THR A 26 -0.01 11.98 0.50
C THR A 26 1.40 11.37 0.54
N LEU A 27 2.17 11.47 -0.55
CA LEU A 27 3.50 10.87 -0.66
C LEU A 27 4.62 11.70 0.01
N SER A 28 4.38 12.98 0.30
CA SER A 28 5.35 13.85 0.99
C SER A 28 5.41 13.61 2.49
N LEU A 29 4.48 12.81 3.03
CA LEU A 29 4.52 12.41 4.43
C LEU A 29 5.64 11.38 4.63
N PRO A 30 6.50 11.52 5.64
CA PRO A 30 7.48 10.50 5.97
C PRO A 30 6.75 9.25 6.46
N VAL A 31 6.89 8.16 5.72
CA VAL A 31 6.25 6.88 6.04
C VAL A 31 7.35 5.85 6.28
N GLU A 32 7.49 5.42 7.53
CA GLU A 32 8.34 4.27 7.83
C GLU A 32 7.66 2.99 7.32
N THR A 33 8.42 2.19 6.56
CA THR A 33 7.97 0.88 6.12
C THR A 33 8.35 -0.16 7.17
N ASP A 34 7.38 -0.92 7.68
CA ASP A 34 7.65 -2.00 8.61
C ASP A 34 8.43 -3.12 7.91
N ALA A 35 9.51 -3.58 8.54
CA ALA A 35 10.41 -4.59 8.00
C ALA A 35 9.72 -5.89 7.57
N ARG A 36 8.63 -6.30 8.26
CA ARG A 36 7.87 -7.51 7.93
C ARG A 36 7.09 -7.44 6.62
N VAL A 37 6.74 -6.24 6.18
CA VAL A 37 5.99 -6.01 4.93
C VAL A 37 6.85 -5.30 3.88
N ALA A 38 8.13 -5.04 4.17
CA ALA A 38 9.03 -4.33 3.27
C ALA A 38 9.18 -5.01 1.90
N GLY A 39 9.18 -6.34 1.85
CA GLY A 39 9.21 -7.11 0.61
C GLY A 39 7.98 -6.83 -0.27
N LEU A 40 6.79 -6.88 0.33
CA LEU A 40 5.53 -6.56 -0.32
C LEU A 40 5.46 -5.10 -0.77
N VAL A 41 5.78 -4.16 0.11
CA VAL A 41 5.79 -2.71 -0.19
C VAL A 41 6.70 -2.40 -1.38
N ARG A 42 7.88 -3.02 -1.44
CA ARG A 42 8.78 -2.87 -2.59
C ARG A 42 8.14 -3.36 -3.89
N VAL A 43 7.51 -4.53 -3.89
CA VAL A 43 6.85 -5.08 -5.08
C VAL A 43 5.68 -4.20 -5.52
N LEU A 44 4.90 -3.69 -4.57
CA LEU A 44 3.80 -2.78 -4.88
C LEU A 44 4.30 -1.48 -5.52
N ASN A 45 5.37 -0.89 -5.00
CA ASN A 45 5.94 0.33 -5.58
C ASN A 45 6.70 0.09 -6.91
N ASP A 46 7.04 -1.16 -7.24
CA ASP A 46 7.59 -1.53 -8.55
C ASP A 46 6.48 -1.71 -9.62
N LEU A 47 5.20 -1.77 -9.21
CA LEU A 47 4.07 -1.83 -10.14
C LEU A 47 3.80 -0.45 -10.77
N PRO A 48 3.43 -0.41 -12.05
CA PRO A 48 3.05 0.83 -12.71
C PRO A 48 1.94 1.57 -11.95
N CYS A 49 2.14 2.86 -11.73
CA CYS A 49 1.13 3.77 -11.18
C CYS A 49 0.62 3.40 -9.78
N VAL A 50 1.39 2.68 -8.97
CA VAL A 50 1.04 2.32 -7.58
C VAL A 50 2.02 2.99 -6.62
N TYR A 51 1.48 3.59 -5.55
CA TYR A 51 2.29 4.26 -4.54
C TYR A 51 1.81 3.91 -3.14
N THR A 52 2.69 3.31 -2.34
CA THR A 52 2.42 2.98 -0.93
C THR A 52 2.40 4.24 -0.06
N CYS A 53 1.42 4.34 0.83
CA CYS A 53 1.20 5.48 1.73
C CYS A 53 1.38 5.14 3.21
N SER A 54 1.19 3.88 3.61
CA SER A 54 1.36 3.44 5.00
C SER A 54 1.47 1.92 5.06
N SER A 55 2.15 1.38 6.07
CA SER A 55 2.25 -0.06 6.25
C SER A 55 2.52 -0.42 7.72
N CYS A 56 2.06 -1.60 8.15
CA CYS A 56 2.41 -2.20 9.44
C CYS A 56 2.39 -3.72 9.29
N GLY A 57 3.40 -4.40 9.82
CA GLY A 57 3.52 -5.86 9.77
C GLY A 57 2.96 -6.59 11.00
N GLY A 58 2.16 -5.89 11.80
CA GLY A 58 1.66 -6.35 13.08
C GLY A 58 2.69 -6.25 14.18
N HIS A 59 2.29 -6.19 15.46
CA HIS A 59 3.22 -6.16 16.60
C HIS A 59 2.62 -6.81 17.86
N PRO A 60 3.45 -7.42 18.72
CA PRO A 60 2.99 -7.94 20.01
C PRO A 60 2.63 -6.84 21.01
N ASP A 61 3.27 -5.67 20.95
CA ASP A 61 2.90 -4.49 21.74
C ASP A 61 2.43 -3.35 20.81
N LEU A 62 1.24 -2.84 21.11
CA LEU A 62 0.55 -1.79 20.35
C LEU A 62 0.76 -0.40 20.95
N ARG A 63 1.38 -0.29 22.14
CA ARG A 63 1.60 1.00 22.80
C ARG A 63 2.61 1.84 22.04
N ASP A 64 2.38 3.16 22.02
CA ASP A 64 3.24 4.18 21.42
C ASP A 64 3.52 4.01 19.91
N ARG A 65 2.67 3.26 19.20
CA ARG A 65 2.71 3.08 17.75
C ARG A 65 1.56 3.82 17.07
N GLU A 66 1.80 4.32 15.86
CA GLU A 66 0.78 4.93 15.03
C GLU A 66 0.06 3.85 14.21
N ASN A 67 -1.27 3.75 14.37
CA ASN A 67 -2.15 2.78 13.70
C ASN A 67 -1.66 1.30 13.73
N PRO A 68 -1.23 0.75 14.88
CA PRO A 68 -0.68 -0.61 14.91
C PRO A 68 -1.78 -1.66 14.72
N VAL A 69 -1.41 -2.79 14.09
CA VAL A 69 -2.22 -4.01 14.05
C VAL A 69 -1.60 -5.08 14.95
N PRO A 70 -2.39 -6.02 15.50
CA PRO A 70 -1.87 -7.09 16.33
C PRO A 70 -0.93 -8.02 15.56
N GLU A 71 -0.10 -8.76 16.29
CA GLU A 71 0.70 -9.84 15.72
C GLU A 71 -0.19 -10.85 14.97
N GLY A 72 0.31 -11.36 13.84
CA GLY A 72 -0.45 -12.21 12.91
C GLY A 72 -1.30 -11.42 11.92
N TYR A 73 -1.33 -10.09 12.00
CA TYR A 73 -2.02 -9.21 11.08
C TYR A 73 -1.02 -8.30 10.37
N PHE A 74 -1.36 -7.84 9.18
CA PHE A 74 -0.62 -6.76 8.54
C PHE A 74 -1.56 -5.89 7.72
N TYR A 75 -1.09 -4.68 7.39
CA TYR A 75 -1.72 -3.86 6.38
C TYR A 75 -0.72 -3.13 5.51
N VAL A 76 -1.15 -2.82 4.29
CA VAL A 76 -0.49 -1.85 3.40
C VAL A 76 -1.56 -0.95 2.79
N GLN A 77 -1.40 0.36 2.94
CA GLN A 77 -2.25 1.36 2.28
C GLN A 77 -1.52 1.90 1.06
N PHE A 78 -2.23 2.05 -0.04
CA PHE A 78 -1.66 2.57 -1.28
C PHE A 78 -2.69 3.39 -2.06
N ILE A 79 -2.19 4.25 -2.93
CA ILE A 79 -2.95 4.96 -3.94
C ILE A 79 -2.51 4.47 -5.32
N LEU A 80 -3.37 4.65 -6.31
CA LEU A 80 -3.02 4.38 -7.69
C LEU A 80 -3.45 5.52 -8.60
N GLU A 81 -2.80 5.59 -9.75
CA GLU A 81 -3.28 6.44 -10.83
C GLU A 81 -4.44 5.74 -11.57
N PRO A 82 -5.60 6.39 -11.80
CA PRO A 82 -6.70 5.90 -12.60
C PRO A 82 -6.35 5.96 -14.10
N THR A 83 -5.21 5.36 -14.46
CA THR A 83 -4.75 5.12 -15.82
C THR A 83 -5.00 3.65 -16.15
N GLU A 84 -4.92 3.29 -17.44
CA GLU A 84 -5.00 1.88 -17.84
C GLU A 84 -3.96 1.01 -17.10
N GLN A 85 -2.75 1.55 -16.90
CA GLN A 85 -1.67 0.85 -16.19
C GLN A 85 -1.96 0.72 -14.69
N GLY A 86 -2.53 1.74 -14.04
CA GLY A 86 -2.92 1.63 -12.63
C GLY A 86 -4.09 0.66 -12.42
N PHE A 87 -5.05 0.60 -13.34
CA PHE A 87 -6.12 -0.40 -13.30
C PHE A 87 -5.59 -1.83 -13.55
N LEU A 88 -4.61 -1.99 -14.45
CA LEU A 88 -3.90 -3.25 -14.64
C LEU A 88 -3.21 -3.69 -13.34
N SER A 89 -2.46 -2.79 -12.70
CA SER A 89 -1.81 -3.04 -11.40
C SER A 89 -2.81 -3.41 -10.32
N LEU A 90 -3.95 -2.72 -10.23
CA LEU A 90 -5.02 -3.08 -9.28
C LEU A 90 -5.56 -4.49 -9.52
N GLY A 91 -5.77 -4.87 -10.78
CA GLY A 91 -6.22 -6.21 -11.15
C GLY A 91 -5.22 -7.30 -10.73
N ILE A 92 -3.92 -7.04 -10.88
CA ILE A 92 -2.85 -7.94 -10.42
C ILE A 92 -2.88 -8.08 -8.89
N ILE A 93 -2.94 -6.96 -8.16
CA ILE A 93 -2.96 -6.91 -6.70
C ILE A 93 -4.18 -7.70 -6.17
N ASP A 94 -5.37 -7.43 -6.72
CA ASP A 94 -6.61 -8.10 -6.32
C ASP A 94 -6.60 -9.61 -6.64
N LEU A 95 -6.19 -9.99 -7.86
CA LEU A 95 -6.13 -11.41 -8.23
C LEU A 95 -5.12 -12.17 -7.37
N ALA A 96 -3.94 -11.60 -7.14
CA ALA A 96 -2.94 -12.22 -6.27
C ALA A 96 -3.48 -12.43 -4.85
N ALA A 97 -4.27 -11.49 -4.30
CA ALA A 97 -4.85 -11.66 -2.97
C ALA A 97 -5.80 -12.86 -2.92
N ARG A 98 -6.66 -12.96 -3.94
CA ARG A 98 -7.61 -14.08 -4.09
C ARG A 98 -6.93 -15.43 -4.31
N ASN A 99 -5.78 -15.45 -4.98
CA ASN A 99 -5.00 -16.66 -5.22
C ASN A 99 -4.26 -17.14 -3.97
N VAL A 100 -3.72 -16.22 -3.16
CA VAL A 100 -2.99 -16.56 -1.92
C VAL A 100 -3.95 -17.01 -0.83
N ASP A 101 -4.91 -16.17 -0.44
CA ASP A 101 -5.91 -16.52 0.55
C ASP A 101 -7.12 -15.57 0.48
N ASN A 102 -8.19 -16.01 -0.17
CA ASN A 102 -9.41 -15.21 -0.34
C ASN A 102 -10.22 -14.99 0.96
N GLU A 103 -9.90 -15.70 2.05
CA GLU A 103 -10.58 -15.55 3.34
C GLU A 103 -9.84 -14.56 4.26
N ASN A 104 -8.51 -14.63 4.28
CA ASN A 104 -7.66 -13.90 5.23
C ASN A 104 -6.88 -12.73 4.61
N LEU A 105 -6.84 -12.62 3.28
CA LEU A 105 -6.20 -11.54 2.55
C LEU A 105 -7.21 -10.80 1.67
N ALA A 106 -7.36 -9.50 1.88
CA ALA A 106 -8.34 -8.70 1.14
C ALA A 106 -7.78 -7.34 0.71
N VAL A 107 -8.18 -6.91 -0.49
CA VAL A 107 -7.97 -5.55 -1.00
C VAL A 107 -9.29 -4.79 -0.87
N LYS A 108 -9.26 -3.65 -0.17
CA LYS A 108 -10.45 -2.84 0.10
C LYS A 108 -10.22 -1.39 -0.29
N VAL A 109 -11.28 -0.72 -0.72
CA VAL A 109 -11.26 0.74 -0.84
C VAL A 109 -11.32 1.34 0.55
N LEU A 110 -10.37 2.23 0.86
CA LEU A 110 -10.32 3.03 2.07
C LEU A 110 -10.28 4.49 1.64
N ASN A 111 -11.43 5.05 1.25
CA ASN A 111 -11.48 6.45 0.85
C ASN A 111 -11.54 7.34 2.10
N CYS A 112 -10.36 7.72 2.61
CA CYS A 112 -10.21 8.68 3.70
C CYS A 112 -10.18 10.14 3.23
N THR A 113 -10.44 10.40 1.94
CA THR A 113 -10.46 11.75 1.38
C THR A 113 -11.89 12.18 1.11
N ASP A 114 -12.17 13.46 1.30
CA ASP A 114 -13.39 14.12 0.82
C ASP A 114 -13.28 14.52 -0.65
N ASN A 115 -12.19 14.15 -1.33
CA ASN A 115 -11.93 14.48 -2.71
C ASN A 115 -12.07 13.25 -3.63
N PRO A 116 -13.10 13.18 -4.49
CA PRO A 116 -13.34 12.01 -5.34
C PRO A 116 -12.23 11.74 -6.36
N LYS A 117 -11.27 12.67 -6.54
CA LYS A 117 -10.14 12.52 -7.46
C LYS A 117 -9.01 11.65 -6.90
N LEU A 118 -9.02 11.30 -5.62
CA LEU A 118 -8.02 10.40 -5.02
C LEU A 118 -8.73 9.26 -4.29
N VAL A 119 -8.47 8.03 -4.73
CA VAL A 119 -8.96 6.81 -4.08
C VAL A 119 -7.77 6.10 -3.45
N MET A 120 -7.89 5.83 -2.16
CA MET A 120 -6.92 5.04 -1.42
C MET A 120 -7.46 3.63 -1.20
N PHE A 121 -6.55 2.66 -1.25
CA PHE A 121 -6.78 1.24 -1.12
C PHE A 121 -6.03 0.71 0.10
N HIS A 122 -6.52 -0.41 0.60
CA HIS A 122 -6.02 -1.05 1.80
C HIS A 122 -5.93 -2.56 1.56
N ILE A 123 -4.71 -3.08 1.64
CA ILE A 123 -4.45 -4.52 1.74
C ILE A 123 -4.50 -4.87 3.22
N LEU A 124 -5.27 -5.89 3.57
CA LEU A 124 -5.40 -6.41 4.92
C LEU A 124 -5.09 -7.91 4.91
N GLY A 125 -4.03 -8.32 5.61
CA GLY A 125 -3.75 -9.72 5.91
C GLY A 125 -4.03 -10.04 7.38
N LYS A 126 -4.54 -11.24 7.65
CA LYS A 126 -4.91 -11.71 8.98
C LYS A 126 -4.39 -13.12 9.22
N GLU A 127 -4.52 -13.61 10.45
CA GLU A 127 -4.31 -15.02 10.81
C GLU A 127 -2.98 -15.61 10.31
N GLY A 128 -1.93 -14.79 10.29
CA GLY A 128 -0.57 -15.23 9.98
C GLY A 128 -0.22 -15.31 8.49
N ILE A 129 -1.00 -14.69 7.59
CA ILE A 129 -0.64 -14.62 6.16
C ILE A 129 0.75 -14.03 5.98
N ASP A 130 1.56 -14.70 5.15
CA ASP A 130 2.91 -14.27 4.77
C ASP A 130 2.85 -13.15 3.72
N PRO A 131 3.27 -11.91 4.06
CA PRO A 131 3.33 -10.82 3.08
C PRO A 131 4.27 -11.11 1.91
N ASP A 132 5.31 -11.93 2.13
CA ASP A 132 6.25 -12.29 1.07
C ASP A 132 5.66 -13.33 0.10
N GLU A 133 4.71 -14.16 0.53
CA GLU A 133 3.95 -15.04 -0.35
C GLU A 133 3.08 -14.24 -1.31
N TYR A 134 2.37 -13.25 -0.78
CA TYR A 134 1.60 -12.34 -1.59
C TYR A 134 2.47 -11.55 -2.59
N ALA A 135 3.64 -11.08 -2.13
CA ALA A 135 4.60 -10.41 -3.01
C ALA A 135 5.14 -11.32 -4.13
N ARG A 136 5.33 -12.62 -3.86
CA ARG A 136 5.72 -13.62 -4.86
C ARG A 136 4.63 -13.81 -5.92
N GLU A 137 3.38 -13.90 -5.49
CA GLU A 137 2.23 -14.08 -6.39
C GLU A 137 2.05 -12.88 -7.32
N ILE A 138 2.16 -11.64 -6.82
CA ILE A 138 2.13 -10.43 -7.66
C ILE A 138 3.20 -10.49 -8.74
N ARG A 139 4.44 -10.87 -8.39
CA ARG A 139 5.53 -11.00 -9.37
C ARG A 139 5.27 -12.09 -10.40
N MET A 140 4.62 -13.19 -10.00
CA MET A 140 4.26 -14.28 -10.90
C MET A 140 3.27 -13.80 -11.95
N LEU A 141 2.18 -13.16 -11.53
CA LEU A 141 1.18 -12.59 -12.43
C LEU A 141 1.78 -11.52 -13.36
N CYS A 142 2.66 -10.66 -12.86
CA CYS A 142 3.36 -9.69 -13.71
C CYS A 142 4.15 -10.38 -14.83
N ARG A 143 4.86 -11.48 -14.53
CA ARG A 143 5.61 -12.25 -15.53
C ARG A 143 4.67 -12.92 -16.54
N GLU A 144 3.59 -13.50 -16.06
CA GLU A 144 2.59 -14.17 -16.91
C GLU A 144 1.96 -13.20 -17.89
N TRP A 145 1.66 -11.97 -17.45
CA TRP A 145 0.98 -10.95 -18.25
C TRP A 145 1.91 -9.98 -18.97
N GLY A 146 3.23 -10.20 -18.88
CA GLY A 146 4.23 -9.37 -19.55
C GLY A 146 4.33 -7.94 -19.02
N VAL A 147 3.98 -7.72 -17.75
CA VAL A 147 4.07 -6.41 -17.09
C VAL A 147 5.49 -6.19 -16.57
N ALA A 148 6.12 -5.12 -17.03
CA ALA A 148 7.46 -4.74 -16.58
C ALA A 148 7.39 -4.09 -15.19
N LEU A 149 8.10 -4.67 -14.23
CA LEU A 149 8.33 -4.05 -12.93
C LEU A 149 9.50 -3.06 -13.07
N GLU A 150 9.29 -1.82 -12.63
CA GLU A 150 10.29 -0.75 -12.76
C GLU A 150 11.57 -1.02 -11.95
N GLY A 151 11.51 -1.97 -11.00
CA GLY A 151 12.62 -2.42 -10.14
C GLY A 151 13.55 -3.52 -10.69
N SER A 152 13.41 -3.95 -11.96
CA SER A 152 14.41 -4.84 -12.56
C SER A 152 15.63 -4.05 -13.01
N MET A 153 16.68 -4.05 -12.16
CA MET A 153 18.00 -3.56 -12.56
C MET A 153 18.37 -4.14 -13.92
N ASN A 154 18.48 -3.27 -14.92
CA ASN A 154 19.35 -3.47 -16.06
C ASN A 154 20.75 -3.77 -15.52
N GLY A 155 21.08 -5.05 -15.40
CA GLY A 155 22.44 -5.53 -15.23
C GLY A 155 23.24 -5.16 -16.48
N LYS A 156 23.67 -3.91 -16.58
CA LYS A 156 24.78 -3.54 -17.45
C LYS A 156 26.00 -4.26 -16.89
N ARG A 157 26.37 -5.36 -17.55
CA ARG A 157 27.75 -5.87 -17.54
C ARG A 157 28.68 -4.69 -17.78
N ARG A 158 29.49 -4.37 -16.77
CA ARG A 158 30.79 -3.73 -16.92
C ARG A 158 31.79 -4.62 -16.21
#